data_AF-A0A3N5I074-F1
#
_entry.id   AF-A0A3N5I074-F1
#
_cell.length_a   1.000
_cell.length_b   1.000
_cell.length_c   1.000
_cell.angle_alpha   90.00
_cell.angle_beta   90.00
_cell.angle_gamma   90.00
#
_symmetry.space_group_name_H-M   'P 1'
#
loop_
_entity.id
_entity.type
_entity.pdbx_description
1 polymer ?
#
loop_
_entity_poly.entity_id
_entity_poly.type
_entity_poly.pdbx_seq_one_letter_code
_entity_poly.pdbx_strand_id
1 'polypeptide(L)'
;MPTTIGGLVLLATLALTAMTTHAQAPAYVTRVVDGHTIYVEMGGQLEVVRYLGVNTPRIEDPRHGPERYAAAAREVNRRLVDGKWVQLRFDGPPRDRHGRLLAYVWVGDVFVNAMLVHRGYGEAAVASSAGYAEYFRMLQDGAVRDGRGVWREPDAQTHHRPRPTELAADDEQYSDVLPGRVFSAPAPFFPPLGSPTSSRSSFG
;
A
#
# COMPACT_ATOMS: atom_id res chain seq x y z
N MET A 1 26.97 -69.91 21.89
CA MET A 1 27.41 -68.64 21.28
C MET A 1 26.68 -68.49 19.95
N PRO A 2 25.55 -67.78 19.84
CA PRO A 2 25.00 -67.40 18.55
C PRO A 2 25.37 -65.95 18.21
N THR A 3 25.91 -65.75 17.02
CA THR A 3 26.02 -64.45 16.36
C THR A 3 24.84 -64.28 15.42
N THR A 4 24.07 -63.20 15.58
CA THR A 4 23.12 -62.77 14.56
C THR A 4 23.21 -61.25 14.38
N ILE A 5 23.85 -60.88 13.27
CA ILE A 5 23.81 -59.58 12.59
C ILE A 5 22.35 -59.41 12.09
N GLY A 6 21.62 -58.33 12.33
CA GLY A 6 21.84 -56.99 11.81
C GLY A 6 20.56 -56.59 11.06
N GLY A 7 20.14 -55.34 11.20
CA GLY A 7 18.91 -54.86 10.60
C GLY A 7 18.63 -53.42 10.98
N LEU A 8 19.51 -52.50 10.57
CA LEU A 8 19.26 -51.07 10.69
C LEU A 8 18.32 -50.68 9.54
N VAL A 9 17.02 -50.62 9.82
CA VAL A 9 16.04 -50.05 8.88
C VAL A 9 16.18 -48.53 8.91
N LEU A 10 16.86 -47.99 7.90
CA LEU A 10 16.96 -46.55 7.69
C LEU A 10 15.63 -46.05 7.10
N LEU A 11 14.70 -45.64 7.98
CA LEU A 11 13.47 -44.94 7.59
C LEU A 11 13.84 -43.54 7.10
N ALA A 12 13.96 -43.38 5.78
CA ALA A 12 14.06 -42.08 5.14
C ALA A 12 12.71 -41.36 5.24
N THR A 13 12.57 -40.46 6.21
CA THR A 13 11.42 -39.57 6.32
C THR A 13 11.53 -38.47 5.26
N LEU A 14 10.88 -38.69 4.11
CA LEU A 14 10.70 -37.66 3.09
C LEU A 14 9.73 -36.61 3.65
N ALA A 15 10.25 -35.54 4.25
CA ALA A 15 9.46 -34.40 4.67
C ALA A 15 8.93 -33.67 3.43
N LEU A 16 7.70 -33.98 3.04
CA LEU A 16 6.99 -33.31 1.96
C LEU A 16 6.60 -31.91 2.45
N THR A 17 7.48 -30.92 2.27
CA THR A 17 7.13 -29.51 2.47
C THR A 17 6.10 -29.12 1.42
N ALA A 18 4.83 -29.09 1.81
CA ALA A 18 3.75 -28.55 0.98
C ALA A 18 4.06 -27.07 0.69
N MET A 19 4.50 -26.78 -0.54
CA MET A 19 4.67 -25.40 -0.97
C MET A 19 3.29 -24.74 -0.99
N THR A 20 3.03 -23.87 -0.02
CA THR A 20 1.79 -23.11 0.06
C THR A 20 1.73 -22.19 -1.16
N THR A 21 1.04 -22.65 -2.20
CA THR A 21 0.92 -21.88 -3.44
C THR A 21 -0.15 -20.83 -3.19
N HIS A 22 0.25 -19.58 -3.00
CA HIS A 22 -0.71 -18.49 -2.88
C HIS A 22 -1.51 -18.37 -4.17
N ALA A 23 -2.83 -18.20 -4.04
CA ALA A 23 -3.67 -17.95 -5.20
C ALA A 23 -3.21 -16.68 -5.92
N GLN A 24 -3.14 -16.75 -7.24
CA GLN A 24 -2.71 -15.67 -8.11
C GLN A 24 -3.69 -15.52 -9.27
N ALA A 25 -4.02 -14.28 -9.64
CA ALA A 25 -4.89 -13.99 -10.78
C ALA A 25 -4.37 -12.81 -11.62
N PRO A 26 -4.36 -12.92 -12.96
CA PRO A 26 -4.06 -11.79 -13.82
C PRO A 26 -5.25 -10.82 -13.84
N ALA A 27 -4.98 -9.52 -13.88
CA ALA A 27 -6.01 -8.49 -13.98
C ALA A 27 -5.50 -7.29 -14.80
N TYR A 28 -6.40 -6.58 -15.49
CA TYR A 28 -6.05 -5.39 -16.25
C TYR A 28 -6.41 -4.14 -15.47
N VAL A 29 -5.47 -3.21 -15.26
CA VAL A 29 -5.73 -2.00 -14.49
C VAL A 29 -6.47 -0.97 -15.32
N THR A 30 -7.69 -0.65 -14.90
CA THR A 30 -8.58 0.29 -15.60
C THR A 30 -8.54 1.69 -15.01
N ARG A 31 -8.23 1.82 -13.72
CA ARG A 31 -8.12 3.12 -13.04
C ARG A 31 -7.29 3.05 -11.76
N VAL A 32 -6.51 4.09 -11.50
CA VAL A 32 -5.82 4.28 -10.20
C VAL A 32 -6.55 5.31 -9.34
N VAL A 33 -6.99 4.87 -8.15
CA VAL A 33 -7.76 5.68 -7.19
C VAL A 33 -6.82 6.51 -6.33
N ASP A 34 -5.85 5.86 -5.68
CA ASP A 34 -4.85 6.49 -4.83
C ASP A 34 -3.51 5.72 -4.90
N GLY A 35 -2.61 5.92 -3.93
CA GLY A 35 -1.29 5.28 -3.90
C GLY A 35 -1.31 3.77 -3.67
N HIS A 36 -2.42 3.17 -3.21
CA HIS A 36 -2.54 1.74 -2.90
C HIS A 36 -3.88 1.11 -3.29
N THR A 37 -4.75 1.84 -4.00
CA THR A 37 -6.07 1.38 -4.43
C THR A 37 -6.22 1.54 -5.93
N ILE A 38 -6.63 0.48 -6.61
CA ILE A 38 -6.87 0.44 -8.06
C ILE A 38 -8.20 -0.24 -8.40
N TYR A 39 -8.76 0.11 -9.55
CA TYR A 39 -9.76 -0.70 -10.22
C TYR A 39 -9.09 -1.58 -11.26
N VAL A 40 -9.55 -2.82 -11.35
CA VAL A 40 -9.08 -3.79 -12.33
C VAL A 40 -10.24 -4.50 -13.00
N GLU A 41 -10.05 -4.90 -14.24
CA GLU A 41 -10.89 -5.90 -14.90
C GLU A 41 -10.28 -7.29 -14.69
N MET A 42 -11.04 -8.21 -14.10
CA MET A 42 -10.62 -9.57 -13.80
C MET A 42 -11.81 -10.51 -14.02
N GLY A 43 -11.64 -11.53 -14.87
CA GLY A 43 -12.72 -12.49 -15.15
C GLY A 43 -13.99 -11.86 -15.74
N GLY A 44 -13.87 -10.75 -16.47
CA GLY A 44 -15.01 -10.01 -17.04
C GLY A 44 -15.77 -9.15 -16.04
N GLN A 45 -15.26 -8.97 -14.82
CA GLN A 45 -15.84 -8.11 -13.79
C GLN A 45 -14.89 -6.98 -13.42
N LEU A 46 -15.45 -5.82 -13.07
CA LEU A 46 -14.71 -4.70 -12.52
C LEU A 46 -14.59 -4.87 -11.00
N GLU A 47 -13.36 -4.90 -10.51
CA GLU A 47 -13.02 -5.15 -9.11
C GLU A 47 -12.19 -4.01 -8.53
N VAL A 48 -12.39 -3.71 -7.25
CA VAL A 48 -11.52 -2.79 -6.51
C VAL A 48 -10.47 -3.62 -5.78
N VAL A 49 -9.20 -3.28 -5.97
CA VAL A 49 -8.06 -3.93 -5.31
C VAL A 49 -7.39 -2.94 -4.37
N ARG A 50 -7.18 -3.40 -3.14
CA ARG A 50 -6.45 -2.70 -2.09
C ARG A 50 -5.15 -3.45 -1.79
N TYR A 51 -4.05 -2.70 -1.75
CA TYR A 51 -2.72 -3.29 -1.64
C TYR A 51 -2.43 -3.77 -0.22
N LEU A 52 -1.99 -5.01 -0.10
CA LEU A 52 -1.58 -5.57 1.19
C LEU A 52 -0.25 -5.01 1.68
N GLY A 53 -0.13 -4.85 3.00
CA GLY A 53 1.12 -4.52 3.70
C GLY A 53 1.63 -3.09 3.52
N VAL A 54 0.94 -2.26 2.75
CA VAL A 54 1.35 -0.88 2.46
C VAL A 54 0.19 0.08 2.64
N ASN A 55 0.43 1.16 3.36
CA ASN A 55 -0.47 2.29 3.51
C ASN A 55 0.12 3.50 2.78
N THR A 56 -0.69 4.29 2.06
CA THR A 56 -0.24 5.55 1.45
C THR A 56 -1.14 6.70 1.89
N PRO A 57 -0.71 7.96 1.72
CA PRO A 57 -1.60 9.09 1.95
C PRO A 57 -2.86 8.99 1.07
N ARG A 58 -4.05 9.19 1.64
CA ARG A 58 -5.34 9.07 0.96
C ARG A 58 -5.78 10.39 0.33
N ILE A 59 -6.32 10.33 -0.90
CA ILE A 59 -6.88 11.50 -1.60
C ILE A 59 -8.28 11.83 -1.09
N GLU A 60 -9.07 10.80 -0.80
CA GLU A 60 -10.42 10.94 -0.28
C GLU A 60 -10.44 10.32 1.12
N ASP A 61 -10.33 11.17 2.13
CA ASP A 61 -10.69 10.83 3.51
C ASP A 61 -12.03 11.50 3.82
N PRO A 62 -13.14 10.74 3.96
CA PRO A 62 -14.47 11.29 4.22
C PRO A 62 -14.56 12.15 5.47
N ARG A 63 -13.64 11.97 6.43
CA ARG A 63 -13.64 12.65 7.72
C ARG A 63 -12.67 13.84 7.74
N HIS A 64 -11.62 13.83 6.92
CA HIS A 64 -10.49 14.77 7.07
C HIS A 64 -9.99 15.43 5.77
N GLY A 65 -10.54 15.06 4.61
CA GLY A 65 -10.08 15.58 3.31
C GLY A 65 -8.75 14.96 2.83
N PRO A 66 -8.18 15.43 1.72
CA PRO A 66 -6.97 14.86 1.14
C PRO A 66 -5.76 14.98 2.07
N GLU A 67 -5.07 13.86 2.34
CA GLU A 67 -3.82 13.84 3.09
C GLU A 67 -2.67 14.45 2.26
N ARG A 68 -1.71 15.10 2.94
CA ARG A 68 -0.51 15.65 2.26
C ARG A 68 0.19 14.53 1.49
N TYR A 69 0.65 14.83 0.27
CA TYR A 69 1.31 13.89 -0.66
C TYR A 69 0.43 12.80 -1.29
N ALA A 70 -0.88 12.77 -1.03
CA ALA A 70 -1.77 11.77 -1.63
C ALA A 70 -1.76 11.79 -3.17
N ALA A 71 -1.73 12.99 -3.77
CA ALA A 71 -1.58 13.15 -5.22
C ALA A 71 -0.25 12.60 -5.75
N ALA A 72 0.84 12.80 -5.02
CA ALA A 72 2.16 12.31 -5.41
C ALA A 72 2.25 10.78 -5.32
N ALA A 73 1.72 10.19 -4.24
CA ALA A 73 1.65 8.74 -4.09
C ALA A 73 0.79 8.09 -5.18
N ARG A 74 -0.37 8.67 -5.50
CA ARG A 74 -1.21 8.22 -6.62
C ARG A 74 -0.49 8.30 -7.95
N GLU A 75 0.20 9.41 -8.24
CA GLU A 75 0.90 9.56 -9.52
C GLU A 75 2.03 8.53 -9.69
N VAL A 76 2.75 8.21 -8.61
CA VAL A 76 3.76 7.14 -8.61
C VAL A 76 3.10 5.80 -8.88
N ASN A 77 2.00 5.48 -8.20
CA ASN A 77 1.26 4.25 -8.44
C ASN A 77 0.76 4.18 -9.90
N ARG A 78 0.14 5.25 -10.39
CA ARG A 78 -0.35 5.37 -11.77
C ARG A 78 0.74 5.08 -12.79
N ARG A 79 1.94 5.66 -12.65
CA ARG A 79 3.08 5.35 -13.55
C ARG A 79 3.48 3.88 -13.52
N LEU A 80 3.34 3.22 -12.37
CA LEU A 80 3.67 1.81 -12.21
C LEU A 80 2.64 0.90 -12.86
N VAL A 81 1.33 1.18 -12.72
CA VAL A 81 0.29 0.17 -13.01
C VAL A 81 -0.78 0.57 -14.02
N ASP A 82 -0.99 1.86 -14.30
CA ASP A 82 -2.11 2.35 -15.10
C ASP A 82 -2.06 1.81 -16.54
N GLY A 83 -3.18 1.22 -17.00
CA GLY A 83 -3.31 0.63 -18.32
C GLY A 83 -2.47 -0.63 -18.56
N LYS A 84 -2.01 -1.32 -17.50
CA LYS A 84 -1.16 -2.51 -17.60
C LYS A 84 -1.86 -3.76 -17.07
N TRP A 85 -1.40 -4.91 -17.55
CA TRP A 85 -1.68 -6.20 -16.91
C TRP A 85 -0.84 -6.33 -15.63
N VAL A 86 -1.51 -6.71 -14.54
CA VAL A 86 -0.90 -7.01 -13.24
C VAL A 86 -1.15 -8.45 -12.86
N GLN A 87 -0.25 -9.01 -12.06
CA GLN A 87 -0.49 -10.25 -11.33
C GLN A 87 -0.88 -9.89 -9.90
N LEU A 88 -2.10 -10.27 -9.50
CA LEU A 88 -2.57 -10.17 -8.12
C LEU A 88 -2.17 -11.46 -7.40
N ARG A 89 -1.54 -11.33 -6.23
CA ARG A 89 -1.25 -12.44 -5.32
C ARG A 89 -2.01 -12.22 -4.02
N PHE A 90 -2.89 -13.15 -3.69
CA PHE A 90 -3.74 -13.07 -2.51
C PHE A 90 -3.04 -13.69 -1.29
N ASP A 91 -3.19 -13.05 -0.14
CA ASP A 91 -2.62 -13.52 1.13
C ASP A 91 -3.56 -13.15 2.29
N GLY A 92 -4.22 -14.17 2.87
CA GLY A 92 -5.29 -13.99 3.84
C GLY A 92 -6.70 -13.97 3.21
N PRO A 93 -7.69 -13.34 3.88
CA PRO A 93 -9.04 -13.23 3.36
C PRO A 93 -9.06 -12.54 1.99
N PRO A 94 -9.90 -13.00 1.05
CA PRO A 94 -9.91 -12.47 -0.31
C PRO A 94 -10.38 -11.01 -0.36
N ARG A 95 -11.20 -10.58 0.59
CA ARG A 95 -11.79 -9.23 0.64
C ARG A 95 -11.79 -8.66 2.04
N ASP A 96 -11.77 -7.34 2.13
CA ASP A 96 -12.13 -6.62 3.35
C ASP A 96 -13.65 -6.46 3.50
N ARG A 97 -14.08 -5.85 4.61
CA ARG A 97 -15.49 -5.56 4.90
C ARG A 97 -16.16 -4.59 3.92
N HIS A 98 -15.37 -3.81 3.17
CA HIS A 98 -15.86 -2.91 2.13
C HIS A 98 -15.97 -3.61 0.78
N GLY A 99 -15.67 -4.91 0.73
CA GLY A 99 -15.74 -5.72 -0.47
C GLY A 99 -14.56 -5.54 -1.42
N ARG A 100 -13.49 -4.84 -1.02
CA ARG A 100 -12.29 -4.67 -1.87
C ARG A 100 -11.44 -5.92 -1.80
N LEU A 101 -10.90 -6.36 -2.94
CA LEU A 101 -9.93 -7.45 -2.99
C LEU A 101 -8.63 -7.06 -2.29
N LEU A 102 -8.07 -7.97 -1.51
CA LEU A 102 -6.82 -7.78 -0.80
C LEU A 102 -5.68 -8.52 -1.51
N ALA A 103 -4.74 -7.78 -2.11
CA ALA A 103 -3.68 -8.40 -2.89
C ALA A 103 -2.33 -7.68 -2.83
N TYR A 104 -1.27 -8.46 -3.06
CA TYR A 104 0.03 -7.97 -3.54
C TYR A 104 -0.02 -7.80 -5.06
N VAL A 105 0.55 -6.71 -5.57
CA VAL A 105 0.46 -6.35 -6.99
C VAL A 105 1.84 -6.39 -7.65
N TRP A 106 1.90 -7.08 -8.78
CA TRP A 106 3.10 -7.23 -9.60
C TRP A 106 2.86 -6.78 -11.03
N VAL A 107 3.82 -6.07 -11.62
CA VAL A 107 3.87 -5.74 -13.06
C VAL A 107 5.15 -6.36 -13.62
N GLY A 108 5.04 -7.48 -14.35
CA GLY A 108 6.20 -8.32 -14.63
C GLY A 108 6.91 -8.70 -13.32
N ASP A 109 8.22 -8.46 -13.24
CA ASP A 109 9.02 -8.72 -12.04
C ASP A 109 9.00 -7.58 -11.01
N VAL A 110 8.24 -6.51 -11.26
CA VAL A 110 8.17 -5.36 -10.35
C VAL A 110 7.12 -5.59 -9.28
N PHE A 111 7.56 -5.77 -8.03
CA PHE A 111 6.68 -5.77 -6.87
C PHE A 111 6.25 -4.33 -6.52
N VAL A 112 5.03 -3.96 -6.92
CA VAL A 112 4.53 -2.58 -6.83
C VAL A 112 4.44 -2.09 -5.40
N ASN A 113 3.90 -2.92 -4.48
CA ASN A 113 3.80 -2.59 -3.05
C ASN A 113 5.17 -2.21 -2.48
N ALA A 114 6.20 -3.03 -2.75
CA ALA A 114 7.56 -2.79 -2.30
C ALA A 114 8.16 -1.54 -2.92
N MET A 115 7.91 -1.30 -4.21
CA MET A 115 8.39 -0.12 -4.92
C MET A 115 7.84 1.18 -4.31
N LEU A 116 6.56 1.19 -3.90
CA LEU A 116 5.94 2.35 -3.26
C LEU A 116 6.62 2.67 -1.92
N VAL A 117 6.84 1.66 -1.07
CA VAL A 117 7.53 1.84 0.22
C VAL A 117 8.99 2.25 0.00
N HIS A 118 9.70 1.55 -0.88
CA HIS A 118 11.08 1.85 -1.23
C HIS A 118 11.24 3.31 -1.68
N ARG A 119 10.36 3.82 -2.55
CA ARG A 119 10.43 5.21 -3.03
C ARG A 119 9.92 6.24 -2.02
N GLY A 120 9.43 5.82 -0.85
CA GLY A 120 8.91 6.70 0.19
C GLY A 120 7.55 7.30 -0.14
N TYR A 121 6.71 6.58 -0.89
CA TYR A 121 5.31 6.95 -1.16
C TYR A 121 4.29 6.03 -0.47
N GLY A 122 4.79 5.05 0.28
CA GLY A 122 4.00 4.20 1.15
C GLY A 122 4.74 3.87 2.44
N GLU A 123 3.97 3.50 3.46
CA GLU A 123 4.39 3.09 4.78
C GLU A 123 4.11 1.60 4.95
N ALA A 124 4.98 0.89 5.68
CA ALA A 124 4.75 -0.48 6.10
C ALA A 124 3.59 -0.54 7.11
N ALA A 125 2.60 -1.38 6.85
CA ALA A 125 1.48 -1.59 7.76
C ALA A 125 1.86 -2.49 8.95
N VAL A 126 1.40 -2.16 10.16
CA VAL A 126 1.88 -2.79 11.42
C VAL A 126 1.42 -4.25 11.61
N ALA A 127 0.22 -4.63 11.14
CA ALA A 127 -0.39 -5.91 11.49
C ALA A 127 -0.76 -6.77 10.25
N SER A 128 0.02 -6.75 9.17
CA SER A 128 -0.33 -7.56 8.00
C SER A 128 -0.08 -9.03 8.31
N SER A 129 -1.12 -9.85 8.19
CA SER A 129 -1.02 -11.30 8.14
C SER A 129 -0.31 -11.71 6.84
N ALA A 130 1.02 -11.64 6.75
CA ALA A 130 1.78 -12.07 5.57
C ALA A 130 3.30 -11.90 5.73
N GLY A 131 4.08 -12.79 5.10
CA GLY A 131 5.55 -12.90 5.21
C GLY A 131 6.39 -11.71 4.69
N TYR A 132 5.80 -10.59 4.28
CA TYR A 132 6.51 -9.40 3.79
C TYR A 132 6.60 -8.24 4.80
N ALA A 133 6.05 -8.37 6.00
CA ALA A 133 6.02 -7.28 6.98
C ALA A 133 7.42 -6.74 7.32
N GLU A 134 8.37 -7.62 7.62
CA GLU A 134 9.76 -7.22 7.89
C GLU A 134 10.43 -6.62 6.67
N TYR A 135 10.16 -7.18 5.48
CA TYR A 135 10.69 -6.66 4.23
C TYR A 135 10.21 -5.22 3.95
N PHE A 136 8.92 -4.92 4.13
CA PHE A 136 8.42 -3.56 4.00
C PHE A 136 9.01 -2.61 5.04
N ARG A 137 9.17 -3.06 6.30
CA ARG A 137 9.82 -2.27 7.34
C ARG A 137 11.24 -1.88 6.94
N MET A 138 12.04 -2.84 6.47
CA MET A 138 13.40 -2.58 5.99
C MET A 138 13.42 -1.57 4.82
N LEU A 139 12.49 -1.67 3.89
CA LEU A 139 12.38 -0.73 2.76
C LEU A 139 12.02 0.68 3.24
N GLN A 140 11.10 0.79 4.21
CA GLN A 140 10.72 2.06 4.82
C GLN A 140 11.90 2.68 5.56
N ASP A 141 12.60 1.92 6.39
CA ASP A 141 13.77 2.39 7.14
C ASP A 141 14.84 2.94 6.17
N GLY A 142 15.03 2.28 5.02
CA GLY A 142 15.85 2.79 3.93
C GLY A 142 15.33 4.09 3.34
N ALA A 143 14.03 4.18 3.07
CA ALA A 143 13.42 5.38 2.49
C ALA A 143 13.48 6.58 3.43
N VAL A 144 13.34 6.36 4.74
CA VAL A 144 13.49 7.38 5.78
C VAL A 144 14.94 7.86 5.83
N ARG A 145 15.90 6.94 5.97
CA ARG A 145 17.33 7.26 6.05
C ARG A 145 17.83 8.06 4.84
N ASP A 146 17.36 7.68 3.65
CA ASP A 146 17.79 8.27 2.39
C ASP A 146 16.99 9.52 2.00
N GLY A 147 15.98 9.92 2.78
CA GLY A 147 15.08 11.03 2.45
C GLY A 147 14.41 10.82 1.09
N ARG A 148 13.71 9.70 0.89
CA ARG A 148 12.99 9.40 -0.37
C ARG A 148 11.51 9.78 -0.25
N GLY A 149 10.93 10.25 -1.35
CA GLY A 149 9.50 10.59 -1.41
C GLY A 149 9.09 11.57 -0.31
N VAL A 150 8.08 11.18 0.48
CA VAL A 150 7.55 12.00 1.58
C VAL A 150 8.56 12.21 2.71
N TRP A 151 9.55 11.32 2.86
CA TRP A 151 10.54 11.37 3.94
C TRP A 151 11.59 12.47 3.79
N ARG A 152 11.60 13.21 2.68
CA ARG A 152 12.43 14.42 2.50
C ARG A 152 12.05 15.54 3.47
N GLU A 153 10.84 15.49 3.96
CA GLU A 153 10.23 16.57 4.72
C GLU A 153 10.37 16.28 6.21
N PRO A 154 10.97 17.18 7.00
CA PRO A 154 11.13 16.99 8.43
C PRO A 154 9.80 16.70 9.14
N ASP A 155 8.74 17.39 8.75
CA ASP A 155 7.39 17.20 9.32
C ASP A 155 6.85 15.78 9.14
N ALA A 156 7.18 15.12 8.01
CA ALA A 156 6.76 13.75 7.75
C ALA A 156 7.46 12.77 8.71
N GLN A 157 8.73 13.03 9.03
CA GLN A 157 9.51 12.23 9.97
C GLN A 157 9.04 12.45 11.41
N THR A 158 8.89 13.72 11.84
CA THR A 158 8.44 14.08 13.19
C THR A 158 7.01 13.63 13.47
N HIS A 159 6.17 13.73 12.43
CA HIS A 159 4.77 13.35 12.36
C HIS A 159 4.50 11.84 12.52
N HIS A 160 5.41 10.98 12.06
CA HIS A 160 5.06 9.63 11.63
C HIS A 160 4.48 8.74 12.75
N ARG A 161 3.32 8.15 12.48
CA ARG A 161 2.59 7.20 13.31
C ARG A 161 2.23 6.00 12.45
N PRO A 162 2.82 4.82 12.70
CA PRO A 162 2.50 3.61 11.96
C PRO A 162 1.01 3.31 12.04
N ARG A 163 0.38 3.08 10.89
CA ARG A 163 -1.04 2.66 10.84
C ARG A 163 -1.15 1.14 10.96
N PRO A 164 -2.16 0.61 11.67
CA PRO A 164 -2.49 -0.80 11.58
C PRO A 164 -2.76 -1.19 10.13
N THR A 165 -2.78 -2.48 9.88
CA THR A 165 -3.28 -3.00 8.61
C THR A 165 -4.77 -2.77 8.45
N GLU A 166 -5.14 -2.78 7.18
CA GLU A 166 -6.47 -2.92 6.59
C GLU A 166 -7.53 -3.68 7.41
N LEU A 167 -7.17 -4.78 8.06
CA LEU A 167 -8.13 -5.60 8.83
C LEU A 167 -8.54 -4.93 10.15
N ALA A 168 -7.74 -4.00 10.66
CA ALA A 168 -7.90 -3.39 11.99
C ALA A 168 -8.02 -1.85 11.94
N ALA A 169 -7.44 -1.18 10.93
CA ALA A 169 -7.38 0.30 10.85
C ALA A 169 -8.72 0.98 10.59
N ASP A 170 -9.72 0.18 10.30
CA ASP A 170 -10.98 0.60 9.74
C ASP A 170 -12.07 0.51 10.84
N ASP A 171 -11.81 -0.14 11.98
CA ASP A 171 -12.68 -0.04 13.16
C ASP A 171 -12.75 1.43 13.61
N GLU A 172 -13.98 1.97 13.69
CA GLU A 172 -14.23 3.36 14.11
C GLU A 172 -13.55 3.67 15.44
N GLN A 173 -13.42 2.66 16.29
CA GLN A 173 -12.83 2.74 17.61
C GLN A 173 -11.32 2.94 17.61
N TYR A 174 -10.59 2.59 16.54
CA TYR A 174 -9.13 2.78 16.47
C TYR A 174 -8.74 4.19 16.02
N SER A 175 -9.65 4.90 15.35
CA SER A 175 -9.41 6.27 14.87
C SER A 175 -9.38 7.33 15.98
N ASP A 176 -9.97 7.03 17.15
CA ASP A 176 -10.02 7.94 18.31
C ASP A 176 -8.86 7.75 19.30
N VAL A 177 -8.08 6.68 19.17
CA VAL A 177 -7.12 6.24 20.21
C VAL A 177 -5.69 6.71 19.95
N LEU A 178 -5.39 7.24 18.75
CA LEU A 178 -4.06 7.77 18.43
C LEU A 178 -4.05 9.31 18.45
N PRO A 179 -3.59 9.95 19.53
CA PRO A 179 -3.37 11.39 19.55
C PRO A 179 -2.18 11.71 18.64
N GLY A 180 -2.45 12.43 17.56
CA GLY A 180 -1.44 12.95 16.65
C GLY A 180 -1.46 12.26 15.30
N ARG A 181 -1.97 12.99 14.31
CA ARG A 181 -1.94 12.60 12.91
C ARG A 181 -0.67 13.08 12.25
N VAL A 182 0.03 12.18 11.59
CA VAL A 182 1.00 12.54 10.54
C VAL A 182 0.21 13.28 9.46
N PHE A 183 0.59 14.50 9.12
CA PHE A 183 -0.02 15.34 8.08
C PHE A 183 -1.23 16.23 8.47
N SER A 184 -1.56 16.42 9.75
CA SER A 184 -2.62 17.38 10.19
C SER A 184 -2.13 18.78 10.57
N ALA A 185 -0.97 19.23 10.07
CA ALA A 185 -0.66 20.65 10.16
C ALA A 185 -1.67 21.45 9.29
N PRO A 186 -2.23 22.58 9.77
CA PRO A 186 -3.16 23.38 9.00
C PRO A 186 -2.53 23.82 7.66
N ALA A 187 -3.34 23.86 6.59
CA ALA A 187 -2.89 24.31 5.28
C ALA A 187 -2.27 25.73 5.38
N PRO A 188 -1.15 26.04 4.68
CA PRO A 188 -0.67 27.40 4.62
C PRO A 188 -1.71 28.30 3.93
N PHE A 189 -1.90 29.51 4.48
CA PHE A 189 -2.79 30.52 3.91
C PHE A 189 -2.33 30.92 2.50
N PHE A 190 -3.18 30.71 1.50
CA PHE A 190 -2.99 31.27 0.16
C PHE A 190 -3.81 32.58 0.07
N PRO A 191 -3.18 33.76 -0.09
CA PRO A 191 -3.94 34.94 -0.44
C PRO A 191 -4.61 34.71 -1.81
N PRO A 192 -5.87 35.14 -2.02
CA PRO A 192 -6.52 35.01 -3.30
C PRO A 192 -5.72 35.76 -4.36
N LEU A 193 -5.46 35.10 -5.49
CA LEU A 193 -4.95 35.76 -6.69
C LEU A 193 -5.95 36.85 -7.07
N GLY A 194 -5.49 38.11 -7.08
CA GLY A 194 -6.32 39.26 -7.39
C GLY A 194 -7.06 39.05 -8.70
N SER A 195 -8.35 39.37 -8.70
CA SER A 195 -9.17 39.34 -9.92
C SER A 195 -8.52 40.18 -11.01
N PRO A 196 -8.50 39.72 -12.28
CA PRO A 196 -8.07 40.57 -13.38
C PRO A 196 -9.00 41.79 -13.42
N THR A 197 -8.44 42.98 -13.23
CA THR A 197 -9.13 44.24 -13.45
C THR A 197 -9.50 44.31 -14.92
N SER A 198 -10.74 43.96 -15.25
CA SER A 198 -11.34 44.27 -16.53
C SER A 198 -11.42 45.79 -16.64
N SER A 199 -10.52 46.38 -17.44
CA SER A 199 -10.60 47.78 -17.85
C SER A 199 -11.90 47.97 -18.63
N ARG A 200 -12.86 48.67 -18.04
CA ARG A 200 -13.98 49.27 -18.79
C ARG A 200 -13.61 50.72 -19.05
N SER A 201 -13.16 50.99 -20.26
CA SER A 201 -13.15 52.32 -20.86
C SER A 201 -14.60 52.78 -21.03
N SER A 202 -15.02 53.75 -20.22
CA SER A 202 -16.21 54.55 -20.49
C SER A 202 -15.79 55.74 -21.35
N PHE A 203 -16.22 55.76 -22.61
CA PHE A 203 -16.28 56.99 -23.39
C PHE A 203 -17.36 57.91 -22.79
N GLY A 204 -16.95 59.14 -22.50
CA GLY A 204 -17.77 60.30 -22.17
C GLY A 204 -16.95 61.53 -22.49
#